data_AF-A0A976IQE2-F1
#
_entry.id   AF-A0A976IQE2-F1
#
_cell.length_a   1.000
_cell.length_b   1.000
_cell.length_c   1.000
_cell.angle_alpha   90.00
_cell.angle_beta   90.00
_cell.angle_gamma   90.00
#
_symmetry.space_group_name_H-M   'P 1'
#
loop_
_entity.id
_entity.type
_entity.pdbx_description
1 polymer ?
#
loop_
_entity_poly.entity_id
_entity_poly.type
_entity_poly.pdbx_seq_one_letter_code
_entity_poly.pdbx_strand_id
1 'polypeptide(L)' 'GVFVMETVSVILQVASYKLTGRRIFRMAPIHHHFELKGWAEPKVIVRFWIITVILVLIGLSTLKLR' A
#
# COMPACT_ATOMS: atom_id res chain seq x y z
N GLY A 1 3.65 5.57 -6.31
CA GLY A 1 4.04 4.26 -5.76
C GLY A 1 3.03 3.75 -4.76
N VAL A 2 3.02 4.31 -3.55
CA VAL A 2 2.11 3.90 -2.46
C VAL A 2 0.63 3.90 -2.86
N PHE A 3 0.16 4.92 -3.59
CA PHE A 3 -1.22 4.94 -4.12
C PHE A 3 -1.58 3.73 -5.00
N VAL A 4 -0.63 3.24 -5.81
CA VAL A 4 -0.86 2.03 -6.63
C VAL A 4 -0.99 0.81 -5.72
N MET A 5 -0.16 0.70 -4.69
CA MET A 5 -0.26 -0.40 -3.72
C MET A 5 -1.59 -0.38 -2.96
N GLU A 6 -2.08 0.80 -2.58
CA GLU A 6 -3.39 0.98 -1.94
C GLU A 6 -4.51 0.48 -2.84
N THR A 7 -4.56 0.91 -4.11
CA THR A 7 -5.56 0.46 -5.07
C THR A 7 -5.46 -1.04 -5.36
N VAL A 8 -4.24 -1.56 -5.57
CA VAL A 8 -4.02 -3.00 -5.79
C VAL A 8 -4.48 -3.81 -4.59
N SER A 9 -4.27 -3.32 -3.36
CA SER A 9 -4.75 -4.00 -2.16
C SER A 9 -6.28 -4.16 -2.15
N VAL A 10 -7.01 -3.13 -2.60
CA VAL A 10 -8.47 -3.18 -2.74
C VAL A 10 -8.88 -4.17 -3.83
N ILE A 11 -8.24 -4.12 -4.99
CA ILE A 11 -8.53 -5.04 -6.11
C ILE A 11 -8.33 -6.49 -5.67
N LEU A 12 -7.18 -6.80 -5.05
CA LEU A 12 -6.87 -8.16 -4.60
C LEU A 12 -7.82 -8.61 -3.49
N GLN A 13 -8.17 -7.73 -2.54
CA GLN A 13 -9.13 -8.03 -1.48
C GLN A 13 -10.51 -8.37 -2.07
N VAL A 14 -11.01 -7.54 -2.99
CA VAL A 14 -12.32 -7.75 -3.63
C VAL A 14 -12.30 -9.01 -4.50
N ALA A 15 -11.26 -9.22 -5.30
CA ALA A 15 -11.12 -10.39 -6.14
C ALA A 15 -11.07 -11.68 -5.29
N SER A 16 -10.28 -11.70 -4.21
CA SER A 16 -10.20 -12.85 -3.31
C SER A 16 -11.54 -13.15 -2.65
N TYR A 17 -12.26 -12.12 -2.17
CA TYR A 17 -13.56 -12.31 -1.54
C TYR A 17 -14.62 -12.82 -2.54
N LYS A 18 -14.60 -12.33 -3.79
CA LYS A 18 -15.51 -12.80 -4.84
C LYS A 18 -15.23 -14.23 -5.30
N LEU A 19 -13.96 -14.63 -5.39
CA LEU A 19 -13.57 -15.94 -5.92
C LEU A 19 -13.55 -17.04 -4.85
N THR A 20 -13.14 -16.70 -3.63
CA THR A 20 -12.85 -17.68 -2.56
C THR A 20 -13.69 -17.48 -1.31
N GLY A 21 -14.41 -16.36 -1.20
CA GLY A 21 -15.14 -15.97 0.02
C GLY A 21 -14.24 -15.59 1.20
N ARG A 22 -12.91 -15.57 1.00
CA ARG A 22 -11.93 -15.30 2.06
C ARG A 22 -11.29 -13.94 1.86
N ARG A 23 -10.90 -13.32 2.98
CA ARG A 23 -10.14 -12.06 3.01
C ARG A 23 -8.64 -12.37 3.07
N ILE A 24 -7.83 -11.68 2.28
CA ILE A 24 -6.36 -11.80 2.31
C ILE A 24 -5.71 -10.76 3.21
N PHE A 25 -6.33 -9.59 3.35
CA PHE A 25 -5.99 -8.56 4.31
C PHE A 25 -7.08 -8.46 5.38
N ARG A 26 -6.69 -8.12 6.62
CA ARG A 26 -7.62 -7.78 7.70
C ARG A 26 -8.65 -6.71 7.27
N MET A 27 -8.17 -5.70 6.55
CA MET A 27 -8.98 -4.68 5.89
C MET A 27 -8.21 -4.16 4.67
N ALA A 28 -8.94 -3.72 3.65
CA ALA A 28 -8.39 -2.93 2.55
C ALA A 28 -9.07 -1.55 2.58
N PRO A 29 -8.36 -0.45 2.25
CA PRO A 29 -6.99 -0.41 1.73
C PRO A 29 -5.89 -0.82 2.74
N ILE A 30 -4.66 -1.02 2.25
CA ILE A 30 -3.60 -1.68 3.03
C ILE A 30 -3.11 -0.88 4.25
N HIS A 31 -3.30 0.43 4.33
CA HIS A 31 -3.00 1.18 5.56
C HIS A 31 -3.87 0.71 6.76
N HIS A 32 -5.17 0.48 6.58
CA HIS A 32 -6.04 -0.05 7.64
C HIS A 32 -5.65 -1.47 8.07
N HIS A 33 -5.05 -2.26 7.18
CA HIS A 33 -4.50 -3.55 7.56
C HIS A 33 -3.43 -3.42 8.67
N PHE A 34 -2.62 -2.35 8.62
CA PHE A 34 -1.59 -2.07 9.62
C PHE A 34 -2.16 -1.47 10.90
N GLU A 35 -3.20 -0.63 10.81
CA GLU A 35 -3.94 -0.13 11.97
C GLU A 35 -4.56 -1.29 12.76
N LEU A 36 -5.23 -2.22 12.07
CA LEU A 36 -5.75 -3.47 12.68
C LEU A 36 -4.67 -4.46 13.11
N LYS A 37 -3.40 -4.20 12.79
CA LYS A 37 -2.23 -4.88 13.38
C LYS A 37 -1.70 -4.18 14.63
N GLY A 38 -2.36 -3.11 15.08
CA GLY A 38 -2.01 -2.35 16.28
C GLY A 38 -1.01 -1.23 16.03
N TRP A 39 -0.79 -0.81 14.77
CA TRP A 39 0.04 0.36 14.51
C TRP A 39 -0.80 1.61 14.71
N ALA A 40 -0.26 2.57 15.47
CA ALA A 40 -0.85 3.89 15.55
C ALA A 40 -0.86 4.54 14.17
N GLU A 41 -1.93 5.24 13.83
CA GLU A 41 -2.11 5.90 12.52
C GLU A 41 -0.91 6.78 12.12
N PRO A 42 -0.33 7.64 13.01
CA PRO A 42 0.86 8.41 12.65
C PRO A 42 2.06 7.54 12.27
N LYS A 43 2.21 6.37 12.90
CA LYS A 43 3.30 5.42 12.59
C LYS A 43 3.11 4.82 11.19
N VAL A 44 1.88 4.53 10.77
CA VAL A 44 1.58 4.04 9.41
C VAL A 44 1.90 5.12 8.38
N ILE A 45 1.42 6.34 8.60
CA ILE A 45 1.63 7.50 7.72
C ILE A 45 3.12 7.75 7.50
N VAL A 46 3.90 7.87 8.58
CA VAL A 46 5.35 8.14 8.49
C VAL A 46 6.08 7.04 7.72
N ARG A 47 5.74 5.76 7.94
CA ARG A 47 6.35 4.64 7.21
C ARG A 47 6.00 4.67 5.72
N PHE A 48 4.77 5.03 5.38
CA PHE A 48 4.34 5.15 3.98
C PHE A 48 5.02 6.33 3.29
N TRP A 49 5.31 7.42 4.01
CA TRP A 49 6.11 8.53 3.50
C TRP A 49 7.55 8.12 3.20
N ILE A 50 8.18 7.35 4.09
CA ILE A 50 9.54 6.82 3.84
C ILE A 50 9.55 6.00 2.53
N ILE A 51 8.59 5.10 2.35
CA ILE A 51 8.46 4.31 1.11
C ILE A 51 8.21 5.21 -0.09
N THR A 52 7.38 6.24 0.05
CA THR A 52 7.09 7.20 -1.01
C THR A 52 8.35 7.94 -1.46
N VAL A 53 9.15 8.44 -0.53
CA VAL A 53 10.42 9.13 -0.85
C VAL A 53 11.37 8.20 -1.58
N ILE A 54 11.53 6.95 -1.12
CA ILE A 54 12.37 5.96 -1.80
C ILE A 54 11.89 5.72 -3.25
N LEU A 55 10.59 5.54 -3.45
CA LEU A 55 10.02 5.33 -4.78
C LEU A 55 10.16 6.57 -5.69
N VAL A 56 10.10 7.78 -5.12
CA VAL A 56 10.37 9.01 -5.86
C VAL A 56 11.82 9.05 -6.32
N LEU A 57 12.79 8.75 -5.44
CA LEU A 57 14.21 8.72 -5.80
C LEU A 57 14.51 7.68 -6.88
N ILE A 58 13.88 6.50 -6.80
CA ILE A 58 13.96 5.47 -7.87
C ILE A 58 13.34 6.02 -9.17
N GLY A 59 12.18 6.65 -9.11
CA GLY A 59 11.57 7.26 -10.30
C GLY A 59 12.48 8.29 -10.96
N LEU A 60 13.11 9.16 -10.16
CA LEU A 60 14.08 10.14 -10.65
C LEU A 60 15.33 9.50 -11.24
N SER A 61 15.83 8.40 -10.69
CA SER A 61 17.00 7.70 -11.27
C SER A 61 16.69 7.04 -12.61
N THR A 62 15.43 6.69 -12.88
CA THR A 62 15.01 6.19 -14.20
C THR A 62 14.84 7.30 -15.25
N LEU A 63 14.77 8.57 -14.82
CA LEU A 63 14.62 9.68 -15.74
C LEU A 63 15.94 9.91 -16.49
N LYS A 64 16.00 9.48 -17.75
CA LYS A 64 17.12 9.82 -18.63
C LYS A 64 16.99 11.29 -19.06
N LEU A 65 17.75 12.15 -18.41
CA LEU A 65 18.00 13.52 -18.85
C LEU A 65 19.16 13.49 -19.86
N ARG A 66 18.88 13.07 -21.10
CA ARG A 66 19.79 13.19 -22.24
C ARG A 66 19.00 13.41 -23.51
#